data_AF-A0A9E6E3H0-F1
#
_entry.id   AF-A0A9E6E3H0-F1
#
_cell.length_a   1.000
_cell.length_b   1.000
_cell.length_c   1.000
_cell.angle_alpha   90.00
_cell.angle_beta   90.00
_cell.angle_gamma   90.00
#
_symmetry.space_group_name_H-M   'P 1'
#
loop_
_entity.id
_entity.type
_entity.pdbx_description
1 polymer ?
#
loop_
_entity_poly.entity_id
_entity_poly.type
_entity_poly.pdbx_seq_one_letter_code
_entity_poly.pdbx_strand_id
1 'polypeptide(L)'
;MEVKRPYLLIPILVAASFTAHGQSATNNLNYNFLYADLSAGSLDENLGVNSNVTSLAVGGNMLIDNQFLATLDYEARFIHPQNTTTEIYTLLPGAAFRYPLEDKWDLVAGAKAGFVWSTQTNDITDAKISSDSKFMWGGDLTLKYELNKSWELSVTGGLRRSDILDEDIFNMRGDYQVSTKLVFGGFYTHRNNGSTTTNEGGVSIRYLF
;
A
#
# COMPACT_ATOMS: atom_id res chain seq x y z
N MET A 1 25.85 -18.01 9.68
CA MET A 1 26.00 -17.79 8.22
C MET A 1 25.86 -16.29 8.00
N GLU A 2 26.96 -15.59 7.74
CA GLU A 2 26.98 -14.13 7.62
C GLU A 2 26.40 -13.69 6.27
N VAL A 3 25.20 -13.11 6.30
CA VAL A 3 24.62 -12.50 5.11
C VAL A 3 25.35 -11.19 4.85
N LYS A 4 26.21 -11.15 3.82
CA LYS A 4 26.92 -9.93 3.44
C LYS A 4 25.89 -8.89 2.99
N ARG A 5 25.94 -7.69 3.59
CA ARG A 5 25.11 -6.50 3.29
C ARG A 5 24.92 -6.13 1.79
N PRO A 6 25.82 -6.43 0.83
CA PRO A 6 25.59 -6.05 -0.57
C PRO A 6 24.46 -6.86 -1.25
N TYR A 7 24.10 -8.05 -0.75
CA TYR A 7 23.09 -8.89 -1.40
C TYR A 7 21.65 -8.39 -1.19
N LEU A 8 21.40 -7.54 -0.21
CA LEU A 8 20.10 -6.91 0.03
C LEU A 8 19.78 -5.78 -0.97
N LEU A 9 20.79 -5.22 -1.63
CA LEU A 9 20.62 -4.09 -2.57
C LEU A 9 20.47 -4.53 -4.03
N ILE A 10 20.83 -5.78 -4.35
CA ILE A 10 20.73 -6.35 -5.70
C ILE A 10 19.27 -6.39 -6.21
N PRO A 11 18.26 -6.83 -5.44
CA PRO A 11 16.88 -6.83 -5.95
C PRO A 11 16.35 -5.42 -6.21
N ILE A 12 16.80 -4.41 -5.45
CA ILE A 12 16.40 -3.00 -5.61
C ILE A 12 17.01 -2.39 -6.89
N LEU A 13 18.25 -2.75 -7.23
CA LEU A 13 18.95 -2.27 -8.43
C LEU A 13 18.45 -2.91 -9.73
N VAL A 14 18.03 -4.17 -9.69
CA VAL A 14 17.49 -4.86 -10.88
C VAL A 14 16.09 -4.36 -11.22
N ALA A 15 15.27 -4.00 -10.23
CA ALA A 15 13.95 -3.41 -10.45
C ALA A 15 14.01 -2.04 -11.17
N ALA A 16 15.09 -1.27 -10.97
CA ALA A 16 15.27 0.05 -11.57
C ALA A 16 15.78 0.04 -13.03
N SER A 17 16.09 -1.14 -13.58
CA SER A 17 16.80 -1.26 -14.87
C SER A 17 15.90 -1.47 -16.09
N PHE A 18 14.57 -1.57 -15.91
CA PHE A 18 13.65 -1.87 -17.01
C PHE A 18 12.65 -0.75 -17.27
N THR A 19 12.69 -0.26 -18.51
CA THR A 19 11.69 0.51 -19.27
C THR A 19 11.79 2.04 -19.27
N ALA A 20 12.47 2.56 -20.29
CA ALA A 20 12.07 3.79 -20.97
C ALA A 20 11.09 3.40 -22.10
N HIS A 21 9.80 3.29 -21.79
CA HIS A 21 8.75 3.22 -22.81
C HIS A 21 8.02 4.57 -22.83
N GLY A 22 7.99 5.18 -24.02
CA GLY A 22 7.35 6.46 -24.25
C GLY A 22 5.88 6.40 -23.87
N GLN A 23 5.52 7.18 -22.86
CA GLN A 23 4.16 7.38 -22.40
C GLN A 23 3.38 8.07 -23.52
N SER A 24 2.47 7.35 -24.19
CA SER A 24 1.37 7.99 -24.91
C SER A 24 0.42 8.56 -23.85
N ALA A 25 0.80 9.72 -23.32
CA ALA A 25 0.09 10.45 -22.28
C ALA A 25 -1.07 11.22 -22.91
N THR A 26 -2.29 10.72 -22.75
CA THR A 26 -3.49 11.58 -22.79
C THR A 26 -3.59 12.46 -21.53
N ASN A 27 -2.89 12.08 -20.45
CA ASN A 27 -2.83 12.79 -19.16
C ASN A 27 -1.42 12.68 -18.51
N ASN A 28 -1.16 13.49 -17.48
CA ASN A 28 0.11 13.57 -16.75
C ASN A 28 0.19 12.59 -15.55
N LEU A 29 -0.69 11.59 -15.48
CA LEU A 29 -0.69 10.61 -14.39
C LEU A 29 0.49 9.64 -14.54
N ASN A 30 1.28 9.47 -13.48
CA ASN A 30 2.47 8.63 -13.50
C ASN A 30 2.18 7.24 -12.92
N TYR A 31 2.62 6.21 -13.64
CA TYR A 31 2.35 4.80 -13.32
C TYR A 31 3.60 3.99 -12.99
N ASN A 32 4.77 4.48 -13.37
CA ASN A 32 6.06 3.91 -13.00
C ASN A 32 6.56 4.63 -11.75
N PHE A 33 6.39 4.01 -10.60
CA PHE A 33 6.87 4.59 -9.36
C PHE A 33 7.12 3.55 -8.29
N LEU A 34 8.05 3.88 -7.41
CA LEU A 34 8.16 3.27 -6.08
C LEU A 34 7.56 4.23 -5.06
N TYR A 35 6.97 3.70 -4.00
CA TYR A 35 6.42 4.50 -2.90
C TYR A 35 6.93 4.03 -1.55
N ALA A 36 6.94 4.96 -0.60
CA ALA A 36 7.09 4.69 0.82
C ALA A 36 6.08 5.55 1.59
N ASP A 37 5.28 4.89 2.42
CA ASP A 37 4.14 5.44 3.13
C ASP A 37 4.33 5.21 4.63
N LEU A 38 4.00 6.23 5.42
CA LEU A 38 3.95 6.17 6.87
C LEU A 38 2.60 6.72 7.33
N SER A 39 1.87 5.95 8.11
CA SER A 39 0.61 6.38 8.70
C SER A 39 0.52 6.05 10.18
N ALA A 40 -0.31 6.82 10.87
CA ALA A 40 -0.72 6.55 12.23
C ALA A 40 -2.23 6.76 12.36
N GLY A 41 -2.83 6.08 13.32
CA GLY A 41 -4.27 6.05 13.45
C GLY A 41 -4.77 5.39 14.72
N SER A 42 -6.06 5.13 14.73
CA SER A 42 -6.75 4.45 15.81
C SER A 42 -7.50 3.24 15.29
N LEU A 43 -7.41 2.14 16.03
CA LEU A 43 -8.31 1.00 15.94
C LEU A 43 -9.46 1.21 16.92
N ASP A 44 -10.69 1.18 16.40
CA ASP A 44 -11.92 1.18 17.17
C ASP A 44 -12.49 -0.25 17.18
N GLU A 45 -12.37 -0.90 18.33
CA GLU A 45 -13.00 -2.18 18.62
C GLU A 45 -14.41 -1.92 19.18
N ASN A 46 -15.35 -1.52 18.33
CA ASN A 46 -16.79 -1.43 18.61
C ASN A 46 -17.17 -0.87 20.02
N LEU A 47 -16.75 0.36 20.33
CA LEU A 47 -17.22 1.18 21.48
C LEU A 47 -16.54 0.91 22.84
N GLY A 48 -15.25 1.25 23.00
CA GLY A 48 -14.75 1.54 24.35
C GLY A 48 -13.24 1.55 24.59
N VAL A 49 -12.44 0.99 23.68
CA VAL A 49 -10.97 0.97 23.85
C VAL A 49 -10.29 1.39 22.54
N ASN A 50 -9.80 2.62 22.50
CA ASN A 50 -9.00 3.10 21.38
C ASN A 50 -7.59 2.53 21.48
N SER A 51 -7.19 1.77 20.46
CA SER A 51 -5.81 1.26 20.34
C SER A 51 -5.08 2.03 19.25
N ASN A 52 -3.79 2.30 19.46
CA ASN A 52 -2.99 3.03 18.48
C ASN A 52 -2.52 2.12 17.35
N VAL A 53 -2.59 2.62 16.12
CA VAL A 53 -2.09 1.93 14.93
C VAL A 53 -0.99 2.76 14.30
N THR A 54 0.07 2.08 13.87
CA THR A 54 1.11 2.65 13.00
C THR A 54 1.33 1.70 11.84
N SER A 55 1.37 2.23 10.63
CA SER A 55 1.64 1.42 9.42
C SER A 55 2.77 2.03 8.60
N LEU A 56 3.59 1.15 8.06
CA LEU A 56 4.67 1.42 7.13
C LEU A 56 4.40 0.60 5.88
N ALA A 57 4.31 1.23 4.73
CA ALA A 57 4.17 0.51 3.46
C ALA A 57 5.23 0.94 2.46
N VAL A 58 5.75 -0.02 1.72
CA VAL A 58 6.62 0.22 0.57
C VAL A 58 6.14 -0.64 -0.59
N GLY A 59 6.27 -0.11 -1.79
CA GLY A 59 5.79 -0.81 -2.96
C GLY A 59 6.01 -0.03 -4.23
N GLY A 60 5.29 -0.39 -5.26
CA GLY A 60 5.37 0.32 -6.52
C GLY A 60 4.56 -0.33 -7.62
N ASN A 61 4.48 0.44 -8.71
CA ASN A 61 3.86 0.02 -9.95
C ASN A 61 4.87 0.15 -11.08
N MET A 62 4.78 -0.77 -12.04
CA MET A 62 5.53 -0.73 -13.28
C MET A 62 4.59 -1.00 -14.44
N LEU A 63 4.56 -0.06 -15.39
CA LEU A 63 3.82 -0.15 -16.62
C LEU A 63 4.51 -1.15 -17.56
N ILE A 64 3.84 -2.27 -17.84
CA ILE A 64 4.35 -3.33 -18.72
C ILE A 64 4.09 -2.94 -20.18
N ASP A 65 2.91 -2.41 -20.46
CA ASP A 65 2.49 -1.85 -21.75
C ASP A 65 1.52 -0.69 -21.52
N ASN A 66 0.82 -0.19 -22.53
CA ASN A 66 -0.04 1.00 -22.36
C ASN A 66 -1.21 0.84 -21.36
N GLN A 67 -1.53 -0.39 -20.91
CA GLN A 67 -2.70 -0.68 -20.08
C GLN A 67 -2.39 -1.54 -18.86
N PHE A 68 -1.41 -2.44 -18.91
CA PHE A 68 -1.11 -3.36 -17.83
C PHE A 68 -0.01 -2.85 -16.91
N LEU A 69 -0.24 -3.02 -15.61
CA LEU A 69 0.64 -2.66 -14.52
C LEU A 69 1.03 -3.93 -13.75
N ALA A 70 2.32 -4.13 -13.51
CA ALA A 70 2.77 -4.96 -12.41
C ALA A 70 2.72 -4.14 -11.13
N THR A 71 2.24 -4.74 -10.05
CA THR A 71 2.15 -4.08 -8.73
C THR A 71 2.85 -4.92 -7.67
N LEU A 72 3.42 -4.25 -6.67
CA LEU A 72 3.98 -4.90 -5.50
C LEU A 72 3.70 -4.03 -4.28
N ASP A 73 3.01 -4.58 -3.29
CA ASP A 73 2.75 -3.92 -2.01
C ASP A 73 3.35 -4.74 -0.87
N TYR A 74 4.15 -4.09 -0.03
CA TYR A 74 4.54 -4.61 1.28
C TYR A 74 4.07 -3.65 2.36
N GLU A 75 3.38 -4.16 3.38
CA GLU A 75 2.88 -3.36 4.50
C GLU A 75 3.24 -4.03 5.82
N ALA A 76 3.77 -3.25 6.76
CA ALA A 76 4.02 -3.62 8.14
C ALA A 76 3.17 -2.72 9.04
N ARG A 77 2.25 -3.32 9.79
CA ARG A 77 1.30 -2.63 10.65
C ARG A 77 1.44 -3.10 12.10
N PHE A 78 1.51 -2.14 13.01
CA PHE A 78 1.67 -2.34 14.44
C PHE A 78 0.42 -1.80 15.14
N ILE A 79 -0.31 -2.68 15.80
CA ILE A 79 -1.52 -2.35 16.56
C ILE A 79 -1.20 -2.60 18.03
N HIS A 80 -1.43 -1.61 18.89
CA HIS A 80 -1.11 -1.69 20.31
C HIS A 80 -2.39 -1.68 21.18
N PRO A 81 -3.12 -2.81 21.26
CA PRO A 81 -4.23 -2.95 22.20
C PRO A 81 -3.74 -3.23 23.63
N GLN A 82 -3.99 -2.28 24.53
CA GLN A 82 -3.71 -2.29 25.98
C GLN A 82 -2.39 -2.95 26.44
N ASN A 83 -2.35 -4.28 26.50
CA ASN A 83 -1.24 -5.09 27.04
C ASN A 83 -0.63 -6.04 26.00
N THR A 84 -0.96 -5.86 24.73
CA THR A 84 -0.46 -6.68 23.64
C THR A 84 -0.11 -5.82 22.45
N THR A 85 0.87 -6.28 21.68
CA THR A 85 1.22 -5.73 20.37
C THR A 85 0.90 -6.78 19.31
N THR A 86 0.08 -6.40 18.33
CA THR A 86 -0.20 -7.20 17.14
C THR A 86 0.56 -6.61 15.96
N GLU A 87 1.47 -7.39 15.41
CA GLU A 87 2.25 -7.07 14.22
C GLU A 87 1.67 -7.81 13.02
N ILE A 88 1.31 -7.08 11.98
CA ILE A 88 0.75 -7.64 10.74
C ILE A 88 1.64 -7.21 9.59
N TYR A 89 2.19 -8.19 8.89
CA TYR A 89 3.00 -7.99 7.70
C TYR A 89 2.25 -8.56 6.50
N THR A 90 2.19 -7.83 5.39
CA THR A 90 1.63 -8.32 4.13
C THR A 90 2.63 -8.14 3.00
N LEU A 91 2.66 -9.09 2.06
CA LEU A 91 3.40 -8.99 0.81
C LEU A 91 2.48 -9.45 -0.31
N LEU A 92 2.07 -8.50 -1.16
CA LEU A 92 1.05 -8.69 -2.17
C LEU A 92 1.57 -8.21 -3.54
N PRO A 93 2.23 -9.09 -4.33
CA PRO A 93 2.39 -8.87 -5.75
C PRO A 93 1.03 -8.93 -6.45
N GLY A 94 0.90 -8.20 -7.55
CA GLY A 94 -0.34 -8.14 -8.30
C GLY A 94 -0.17 -7.65 -9.73
N ALA A 95 -1.31 -7.57 -10.40
CA ALA A 95 -1.44 -6.98 -11.71
C ALA A 95 -2.67 -6.06 -11.73
N ALA A 96 -2.57 -4.95 -12.44
CA ALA A 96 -3.67 -4.04 -12.62
C ALA A 96 -3.83 -3.61 -14.08
N PHE A 97 -5.07 -3.30 -14.44
CA PHE A 97 -5.45 -2.79 -15.74
C PHE A 97 -5.87 -1.34 -15.60
N ARG A 98 -5.23 -0.47 -16.39
CA ARG A 98 -5.53 0.94 -16.53
C ARG A 98 -6.51 1.13 -17.68
N TYR A 99 -7.64 1.77 -17.38
CA TYR A 99 -8.65 2.19 -18.33
C TYR A 99 -8.74 3.72 -18.32
N PRO A 100 -8.13 4.40 -19.32
CA PRO A 100 -8.27 5.84 -19.46
C PRO A 100 -9.71 6.19 -19.83
N LEU A 101 -10.37 7.03 -19.03
CA LEU A 101 -11.75 7.44 -19.24
C LEU A 101 -11.82 8.71 -20.09
N GLU A 102 -11.09 9.75 -19.67
CA GLU A 102 -10.97 11.06 -20.32
C GLU A 102 -9.55 11.61 -20.13
N ASP A 103 -9.23 12.75 -20.72
CA ASP A 103 -7.90 13.41 -20.66
C ASP A 103 -7.37 13.73 -19.24
N LYS A 104 -8.17 13.53 -18.19
CA LYS A 104 -7.77 13.76 -16.80
C LYS A 104 -8.17 12.65 -15.83
N TRP A 105 -8.89 11.64 -16.30
CA TRP A 105 -9.45 10.59 -15.45
C TRP A 105 -8.99 9.23 -15.92
N ASP A 106 -8.40 8.47 -14.99
CA ASP A 106 -8.05 7.07 -15.22
C ASP A 106 -8.69 6.19 -14.15
N LEU A 107 -9.29 5.09 -14.59
CA LEU A 107 -9.72 4.02 -13.72
C LEU A 107 -8.66 2.91 -13.73
N VAL A 108 -8.29 2.40 -12.57
CA VAL A 108 -7.33 1.31 -12.42
C VAL A 108 -7.96 0.20 -11.60
N ALA A 109 -8.10 -0.98 -12.18
CA ALA A 109 -8.62 -2.16 -11.51
C ALA A 109 -7.51 -3.20 -11.35
N GLY A 110 -7.26 -3.66 -10.14
CA GLY A 110 -6.15 -4.56 -9.81
C GLY A 110 -6.59 -5.78 -9.03
N ALA A 111 -5.82 -6.86 -9.18
CA ALA A 111 -5.91 -8.05 -8.37
C ALA A 111 -4.53 -8.39 -7.82
N LYS A 112 -4.49 -8.89 -6.58
CA LYS A 112 -3.24 -9.22 -5.88
C LYS A 112 -3.38 -10.46 -5.03
N ALA A 113 -2.27 -11.17 -4.87
CA ALA A 113 -2.21 -12.43 -4.15
C ALA A 113 -0.82 -12.63 -3.55
N GLY A 114 -0.76 -13.09 -2.31
CA GLY A 114 0.50 -13.28 -1.62
C GLY A 114 0.28 -13.78 -0.20
N PHE A 115 0.99 -13.16 0.74
CA PHE A 115 1.05 -13.68 2.11
C PHE A 115 0.80 -12.59 3.14
N VAL A 116 0.22 -13.02 4.25
CA VAL A 116 0.09 -12.26 5.48
C VAL A 116 0.73 -13.04 6.63
N TRP A 117 1.48 -12.34 7.45
CA TRP A 117 2.04 -12.84 8.71
C TRP A 117 1.47 -12.00 9.84
N SER A 118 0.94 -12.65 10.86
CA SER A 118 0.44 -12.00 12.07
C SER A 118 1.18 -12.56 13.27
N THR A 119 1.70 -11.69 14.13
CA THR A 119 2.32 -12.08 15.40
C THR A 119 1.72 -11.24 16.50
N GLN A 120 1.28 -11.88 17.58
CA GLN A 120 0.81 -11.19 18.77
C GLN A 120 1.76 -11.48 19.94
N THR A 121 2.18 -10.43 20.62
CA THR A 121 3.10 -10.49 21.76
C THR A 121 2.43 -9.83 22.96
N ASN A 122 2.63 -10.40 24.16
CA ASN A 122 2.25 -9.76 25.41
C ASN A 122 3.31 -8.72 25.82
N ASP A 123 2.91 -7.48 26.06
CA ASP A 123 3.84 -6.38 26.33
C ASP A 123 4.43 -6.41 27.76
N ILE A 124 3.84 -7.19 28.67
CA ILE A 124 4.28 -7.30 30.07
C ILE A 124 5.32 -8.40 30.25
N THR A 125 5.16 -9.52 29.53
CA THR A 125 6.00 -10.71 29.69
C THR A 125 6.93 -10.97 28.52
N ASP A 126 6.82 -10.17 27.45
CA ASP A 126 7.43 -10.39 26.13
C ASP A 126 7.13 -11.78 25.55
N ALA A 127 6.09 -12.45 26.07
CA ALA A 127 5.72 -13.78 25.64
C ALA A 127 4.95 -13.68 24.32
N LYS A 128 5.43 -14.41 23.32
CA LYS A 128 4.73 -14.59 22.05
C LYS A 128 3.44 -15.39 22.27
N ILE A 129 2.30 -14.76 22.04
CA ILE A 129 0.97 -15.36 22.20
C ILE A 129 0.63 -16.19 20.96
N SER A 130 0.84 -15.62 19.76
CA SER A 130 0.52 -16.30 18.50
C SER A 130 1.49 -15.91 17.37
N SER A 131 1.58 -16.79 16.37
CA SER A 131 2.20 -16.51 15.08
C SER A 131 1.49 -17.31 14.02
N ASP A 132 0.92 -16.60 13.04
CA ASP A 132 0.22 -17.22 11.94
C ASP A 132 0.72 -16.66 10.62
N SER A 133 0.82 -17.52 9.63
CA SER A 133 1.14 -17.17 8.26
C SER A 133 0.08 -17.77 7.36
N LYS A 134 -0.54 -16.95 6.52
CA LYS A 134 -1.60 -17.39 5.62
C LYS A 134 -1.47 -16.76 4.25
N PHE A 135 -2.04 -17.45 3.27
CA PHE A 135 -2.25 -16.86 1.95
C PHE A 135 -3.31 -15.77 2.04
N MET A 136 -3.11 -14.70 1.27
CA MET A 136 -4.04 -13.58 1.16
C MET A 136 -4.25 -13.26 -0.32
N TRP A 137 -5.49 -12.95 -0.68
CA TRP A 137 -5.83 -12.42 -2.00
C TRP A 137 -6.72 -11.20 -1.86
N GLY A 138 -6.79 -10.40 -2.91
CA GLY A 138 -7.58 -9.18 -2.89
C GLY A 138 -7.61 -8.50 -4.23
N GLY A 139 -8.27 -7.35 -4.24
CA GLY A 139 -8.33 -6.48 -5.41
C GLY A 139 -8.61 -5.06 -5.01
N ASP A 140 -8.28 -4.14 -5.91
CA ASP A 140 -8.48 -2.71 -5.74
C ASP A 140 -9.14 -2.13 -6.98
N LEU A 141 -9.97 -1.11 -6.77
CA LEU A 141 -10.51 -0.24 -7.80
C LEU A 141 -10.13 1.19 -7.42
N THR A 142 -9.28 1.80 -8.24
CA THR A 142 -8.77 3.16 -8.02
C THR A 142 -9.24 4.08 -9.13
N LEU A 143 -9.88 5.18 -8.75
CA LEU A 143 -10.16 6.30 -9.63
C LEU A 143 -9.10 7.38 -9.40
N LYS A 144 -8.38 7.76 -10.45
CA LYS A 144 -7.38 8.82 -10.44
C LYS A 144 -7.87 10.03 -11.21
N TYR A 145 -7.55 11.21 -10.69
CA TYR A 145 -7.86 12.49 -11.30
C TYR A 145 -6.64 13.41 -11.34
N GLU A 146 -6.29 13.87 -12.55
CA GLU A 146 -5.33 14.94 -12.73
C GLU A 146 -6.01 16.30 -12.50
N LEU A 147 -5.76 16.91 -11.34
CA LEU A 147 -6.24 18.26 -11.05
C LEU A 147 -5.49 19.29 -11.90
N ASN A 148 -4.17 19.15 -11.97
CA ASN A 148 -3.27 19.91 -12.85
C ASN A 148 -1.96 19.13 -13.02
N LYS A 149 -1.01 19.69 -13.80
CA LYS A 149 0.29 19.07 -14.09
C LYS A 149 1.12 18.66 -12.87
N SER A 150 0.81 19.18 -11.69
CA SER A 150 1.53 18.88 -10.45
C SER A 150 0.69 18.21 -9.39
N TRP A 151 -0.64 18.11 -9.56
CA TRP A 151 -1.55 17.57 -8.55
C TRP A 151 -2.36 16.41 -9.10
N GLU A 152 -2.28 15.28 -8.41
CA GLU A 152 -3.09 14.09 -8.63
C GLU A 152 -3.94 13.84 -7.38
N LEU A 153 -5.20 13.48 -7.58
CA LEU A 153 -6.08 12.95 -6.54
C LEU A 153 -6.43 11.51 -6.88
N SER A 154 -6.51 10.65 -5.87
CA SER A 154 -6.94 9.27 -6.05
C SER A 154 -7.87 8.81 -4.94
N VAL A 155 -8.87 8.03 -5.32
CA VAL A 155 -9.75 7.29 -4.41
C VAL A 155 -9.68 5.82 -4.76
N THR A 156 -9.42 4.98 -3.77
CA THR A 156 -9.28 3.53 -3.92
C THR A 156 -10.24 2.83 -2.98
N GLY A 157 -11.09 1.97 -3.55
CA GLY A 157 -11.79 0.93 -2.81
C GLY A 157 -11.07 -0.39 -3.00
N GLY A 158 -10.84 -1.15 -1.94
CA GLY A 158 -10.16 -2.43 -2.01
C GLY A 158 -10.72 -3.45 -1.04
N LEU A 159 -10.40 -4.71 -1.29
CA LEU A 159 -10.73 -5.83 -0.42
C LEU A 159 -9.53 -6.76 -0.30
N ARG A 160 -9.30 -7.29 0.90
CA ARG A 160 -8.25 -8.28 1.20
C ARG A 160 -8.86 -9.39 2.02
N ARG A 161 -8.70 -10.63 1.57
CA ARG A 161 -9.30 -11.83 2.18
C ARG A 161 -8.21 -12.84 2.52
N SER A 162 -8.25 -13.35 3.75
CA SER A 162 -7.37 -14.39 4.29
C SER A 162 -8.03 -15.02 5.52
N ASP A 163 -7.62 -16.25 5.89
CA ASP A 163 -8.11 -16.93 7.10
C ASP A 163 -7.84 -16.15 8.40
N ILE A 164 -6.86 -15.24 8.40
CA ILE A 164 -6.49 -14.44 9.58
C ILE A 164 -6.84 -12.95 9.46
N LEU A 165 -7.22 -12.47 8.27
CA LEU A 165 -7.49 -11.05 8.03
C LEU A 165 -8.46 -10.88 6.85
N ASP A 166 -9.59 -10.23 7.07
CA ASP A 166 -10.64 -9.99 6.09
C ASP A 166 -11.06 -8.51 6.08
N GLU A 167 -10.38 -7.69 5.28
CA GLU A 167 -10.53 -6.24 5.31
C GLU A 167 -11.17 -5.67 4.04
N ASP A 168 -12.16 -4.80 4.24
CA ASP A 168 -12.56 -3.80 3.27
C ASP A 168 -11.78 -2.51 3.51
N ILE A 169 -11.23 -1.94 2.45
CA ILE A 169 -10.31 -0.80 2.51
C ILE A 169 -10.86 0.34 1.66
N PHE A 170 -10.88 1.52 2.25
CA PHE A 170 -11.10 2.77 1.54
C PHE A 170 -9.87 3.67 1.75
N ASN A 171 -9.26 4.12 0.66
CA ASN A 171 -8.14 5.05 0.70
C ASN A 171 -8.46 6.27 -0.17
N MET A 172 -8.15 7.45 0.35
CA MET A 172 -8.19 8.70 -0.39
C MET A 172 -6.86 9.41 -0.24
N ARG A 173 -6.32 9.91 -1.34
CA ARG A 173 -4.98 10.49 -1.38
C ARG A 173 -4.89 11.69 -2.31
N GLY A 174 -4.06 12.64 -1.93
CA GLY A 174 -3.63 13.76 -2.77
C GLY A 174 -2.11 13.79 -2.87
N ASP A 175 -1.62 13.94 -4.09
CA ASP A 175 -0.22 13.83 -4.47
C ASP A 175 0.23 15.10 -5.19
N TYR A 176 1.34 15.69 -4.72
CA TYR A 176 1.98 16.86 -5.29
C TYR A 176 3.35 16.51 -5.87
N GLN A 177 3.50 16.67 -7.18
CA GLN A 177 4.76 16.46 -7.89
C GLN A 177 5.70 17.65 -7.68
N VAL A 178 6.70 17.44 -6.82
CA VAL A 178 7.71 18.45 -6.47
C VAL A 178 8.82 18.54 -7.53
N SER A 179 9.11 17.44 -8.23
CA SER A 179 10.09 17.42 -9.32
C SER A 179 9.69 16.40 -10.39
N THR A 180 10.47 16.31 -11.47
CA THR A 180 10.26 15.28 -12.50
C THR A 180 10.34 13.84 -11.98
N LYS A 181 10.93 13.63 -10.79
CA LYS A 181 11.10 12.30 -10.19
C LYS A 181 10.50 12.11 -8.82
N LEU A 182 10.06 13.19 -8.15
CA LEU A 182 9.62 13.11 -6.75
C LEU A 182 8.21 13.67 -6.59
N VAL A 183 7.40 12.90 -5.88
CA VAL A 183 6.03 13.25 -5.50
C VAL A 183 5.89 13.09 -4.00
N PHE A 184 5.27 14.06 -3.35
CA PHE A 184 4.89 13.98 -1.94
C PHE A 184 3.38 13.97 -1.83
N GLY A 185 2.85 13.11 -0.98
CA GLY A 185 1.41 12.97 -0.82
C GLY A 185 0.98 12.87 0.63
N GLY A 186 -0.29 13.18 0.85
CA GLY A 186 -1.01 12.89 2.08
C GLY A 186 -2.18 11.99 1.78
N PHE A 187 -2.50 11.08 2.70
CA PHE A 187 -3.59 10.13 2.52
C PHE A 187 -4.35 9.85 3.81
N TYR A 188 -5.55 9.32 3.62
CA TYR A 188 -6.41 8.77 4.65
C TYR A 188 -6.83 7.36 4.24
N THR A 189 -6.75 6.42 5.18
CA THR A 189 -7.18 5.03 4.99
C THR A 189 -8.18 4.66 6.07
N HIS A 190 -9.35 4.18 5.65
CA HIS A 190 -10.32 3.51 6.50
C HIS A 190 -10.31 2.02 6.19
N ARG A 191 -10.29 1.18 7.22
CA ARG A 191 -10.32 -0.27 7.11
C ARG A 191 -11.42 -0.83 7.99
N ASN A 192 -12.16 -1.80 7.46
CA ASN A 192 -13.19 -2.52 8.19
C ASN A 192 -12.92 -4.02 8.07
N ASN A 193 -12.74 -4.70 9.21
CA ASN A 193 -12.49 -6.15 9.28
C ASN A 193 -13.73 -6.92 9.76
N GLY A 194 -14.93 -6.37 9.54
CA GLY A 194 -16.24 -6.90 9.97
C GLY A 194 -16.53 -6.76 11.47
N SER A 195 -15.49 -6.74 12.32
CA SER A 195 -15.58 -6.67 13.78
C SER A 195 -14.98 -5.41 14.37
N THR A 196 -14.02 -4.81 13.68
CA THR A 196 -13.23 -3.66 14.12
C THR A 196 -13.01 -2.72 12.94
N THR A 197 -12.85 -1.43 13.23
CA THR A 197 -12.53 -0.43 12.21
C THR A 197 -11.24 0.30 12.54
N THR A 198 -10.44 0.59 11.52
CA THR A 198 -9.21 1.39 11.68
C THR A 198 -9.30 2.64 10.82
N ASN A 199 -8.89 3.77 11.38
CA ASN A 199 -8.79 5.03 10.65
C ASN A 199 -7.35 5.54 10.78
N GLU A 200 -6.67 5.72 9.64
CA GLU A 200 -5.26 6.07 9.58
C GLU A 200 -5.07 7.30 8.69
N GLY A 201 -4.31 8.29 9.18
CA GLY A 201 -3.81 9.40 8.38
C GLY A 201 -2.31 9.22 8.14
N GLY A 202 -1.84 9.53 6.93
CA GLY A 202 -0.46 9.29 6.57
C GLY A 202 0.12 10.24 5.54
N VAL A 203 1.44 10.13 5.39
CA VAL A 203 2.25 10.83 4.41
C VAL A 203 2.96 9.83 3.54
N SER A 204 3.28 10.25 2.33
CA SER A 204 3.95 9.40 1.36
C SER A 204 4.96 10.16 0.52
N ILE A 205 6.00 9.45 0.12
CA ILE A 205 6.92 9.85 -0.93
C ILE A 205 6.85 8.83 -2.07
N ARG A 206 6.82 9.31 -3.31
CA ARG A 206 7.00 8.47 -4.50
C ARG A 206 8.20 8.91 -5.31
N TYR A 207 8.92 7.93 -5.84
CA TYR A 207 9.98 8.11 -6.81
C TYR A 207 9.52 7.60 -8.17
N LEU A 208 9.49 8.49 -9.16
CA LEU A 208 9.10 8.20 -10.55
C LEU A 208 10.32 7.76 -11.37
N PHE A 209 10.14 6.75 -12.23
CA PHE A 209 11.21 6.20 -13.09
C PHE A 209 10.77 5.96 -14.54
#